data_AF-A0A1V1PFB2-F1
#
_entry.id   AF-A0A1V1PFB2-F1
#
_cell.length_a   1.000
_cell.length_b   1.000
_cell.length_c   1.000
_cell.angle_alpha   90.00
_cell.angle_beta   90.00
_cell.angle_gamma   90.00
#
_symmetry.space_group_name_H-M   'P 1'
#
loop_
_entity.id
_entity.type
_entity.pdbx_description
1 polymer ?
#
loop_
_entity_poly.entity_id
_entity_poly.type
_entity_poly.pdbx_seq_one_letter_code
_entity_poly.pdbx_strand_id
1 'polypeptide(L)'
;MHEGRHTLKHSILIVLKDSVSSREALEYISLLPLCKEDVDITLMHIFRKTSMSEELMGENFLEEETEKWQKQLQKAKDTLTSQGLLPEKIHTKLVSEQYPTVADGIIEQFKQGGYGTLVLGHKKKSRAEEFVKGDISMKLLRSLEGAAILSIT
;
A
#
# COMPACT_ATOMS: atom_id res chain seq x y z
N MET A 1 20.21 34.23 11.51
CA MET A 1 19.47 33.84 10.29
C MET A 1 19.37 32.32 10.35
N HIS A 2 18.24 31.77 10.78
CA HIS A 2 18.04 30.32 10.78
C HIS A 2 17.68 29.91 9.36
N GLU A 3 18.58 29.18 8.70
CA GLU A 3 18.26 28.40 7.51
C GLU A 3 16.97 27.62 7.78
N GLY A 4 15.96 27.86 6.95
CA GLY A 4 14.70 27.15 7.02
C GLY A 4 14.98 25.67 6.90
N ARG A 5 14.67 24.90 7.96
CA ARG A 5 14.54 23.46 7.84
C ARG A 5 13.52 23.23 6.74
N HIS A 6 13.95 22.69 5.60
CA HIS A 6 13.04 22.01 4.69
C HIS A 6 12.35 20.94 5.53
N THR A 7 11.08 21.15 5.88
CA THR A 7 10.26 20.09 6.47
C THR A 7 10.14 19.01 5.41
N LEU A 8 10.91 17.94 5.57
CA LEU A 8 10.87 16.79 4.70
C LEU A 8 9.48 16.17 4.87
N LYS A 9 8.58 16.42 3.93
CA LYS A 9 7.30 15.73 3.89
C LYS A 9 7.53 14.24 3.70
N HIS A 10 7.09 13.45 4.66
CA HIS A 10 7.17 12.00 4.62
C HIS A 10 5.96 11.46 3.87
N SER A 11 6.14 11.17 2.58
CA SER A 11 5.12 10.54 1.75
C SER A 11 5.21 9.02 1.85
N ILE A 12 4.18 8.39 2.43
CA ILE A 12 4.13 6.96 2.74
C ILE A 12 3.04 6.28 1.89
N LEU A 13 3.41 5.24 1.15
CA LEU A 13 2.47 4.35 0.45
C LEU A 13 2.26 3.08 1.27
N ILE A 14 1.03 2.80 1.69
CA ILE A 14 0.66 1.57 2.39
C ILE A 14 -0.18 0.71 1.45
N VAL A 15 0.32 -0.48 1.09
CA VAL A 15 -0.37 -1.41 0.20
C VAL A 15 -1.18 -2.43 1.00
N LEU A 16 -2.49 -2.41 0.80
CA LEU A 16 -3.45 -3.29 1.44
C LEU A 16 -3.74 -4.50 0.53
N LYS A 17 -3.44 -5.69 1.03
CA LYS A 17 -3.59 -6.96 0.29
C LYS A 17 -4.76 -7.80 0.78
N ASP A 18 -4.91 -7.92 2.09
CA ASP A 18 -6.06 -8.54 2.74
C ASP A 18 -6.32 -7.87 4.10
N SER A 19 -7.46 -8.16 4.73
CA SER A 19 -7.88 -7.50 5.97
C SER A 19 -6.91 -7.70 7.14
N VAL A 20 -6.22 -8.85 7.23
CA VAL A 20 -5.32 -9.17 8.33
C VAL A 20 -4.00 -8.42 8.14
N SER A 21 -3.37 -8.57 6.98
CA SER A 21 -2.09 -7.91 6.70
C SER A 21 -2.23 -6.38 6.70
N SER A 22 -3.40 -5.87 6.33
CA SER A 22 -3.74 -4.45 6.41
C SER A 22 -3.80 -3.97 7.86
N ARG A 23 -4.40 -4.74 8.75
CA ARG A 23 -4.54 -4.35 10.16
C ARG A 23 -3.18 -4.22 10.84
N GLU A 24 -2.31 -5.21 10.70
CA GLU A 24 -0.95 -5.16 11.29
C GLU A 24 -0.16 -3.97 10.74
N ALA A 25 -0.29 -3.69 9.43
CA ALA A 25 0.37 -2.56 8.82
C ALA A 25 -0.10 -1.21 9.38
N LEU A 26 -1.41 -1.06 9.58
CA LEU A 26 -2.00 0.15 10.17
C LEU A 26 -1.64 0.27 11.66
N GLU A 27 -1.72 -0.81 12.42
CA GLU A 27 -1.35 -0.81 13.84
C GLU A 27 0.10 -0.40 14.03
N TYR A 28 1.04 -0.96 13.26
CA TYR A 28 2.45 -0.57 13.34
C TYR A 28 2.67 0.90 12.97
N ILE A 29 2.07 1.39 11.88
CA ILE A 29 2.23 2.78 11.44
C ILE A 29 1.75 3.75 12.52
N SER A 30 0.69 3.40 13.23
CA SER A 30 0.14 4.22 14.31
C SER A 30 0.95 4.19 15.61
N LEU A 31 1.89 3.24 15.74
CA LEU A 31 2.86 3.22 16.83
C LEU A 31 4.11 4.06 16.53
N LEU A 32 4.32 4.44 15.27
CA LEU A 32 5.46 5.30 14.92
C LEU A 32 5.21 6.73 15.39
N PRO A 33 6.23 7.41 15.95
CA PRO A 33 6.12 8.81 16.39
C PRO A 33 6.18 9.75 15.17
N LEU A 34 5.14 9.69 14.33
CA LEU A 34 5.02 10.51 13.13
C LEU A 34 4.53 11.91 13.51
N CYS A 35 5.19 12.94 12.96
CA CYS A 35 4.67 14.31 13.00
C CYS A 35 3.47 14.38 12.05
N LYS A 36 2.25 14.53 12.60
CA LYS A 36 1.01 14.45 11.83
C LYS A 36 0.89 15.55 10.77
N GLU A 37 1.56 16.68 10.95
CA GLU A 37 1.59 17.79 9.99
C GLU A 37 2.53 17.52 8.79
N ASP A 38 3.56 16.70 8.99
CA ASP A 38 4.63 16.45 8.02
C ASP A 38 4.53 15.08 7.34
N VAL A 39 3.50 14.28 7.65
CA VAL A 39 3.25 12.99 7.01
C VAL A 39 2.07 13.09 6.04
N ASP A 40 2.22 12.48 4.87
CA ASP A 40 1.17 12.30 3.87
C ASP A 40 1.10 10.80 3.55
N ILE A 41 -0.05 10.16 3.79
CA ILE A 41 -0.23 8.71 3.69
C ILE A 41 -1.18 8.39 2.54
N THR A 42 -0.81 7.47 1.67
CA THR A 42 -1.73 6.85 0.69
C THR A 42 -1.96 5.40 1.04
N LEU A 43 -3.22 5.05 1.29
CA LEU A 43 -3.71 3.68 1.40
C LEU A 43 -4.08 3.20 0.01
N MET A 44 -3.43 2.13 -0.47
CA MET A 44 -3.62 1.64 -1.83
C MET A 44 -4.02 0.18 -1.85
N HIS A 45 -5.01 -0.15 -2.68
CA HIS A 45 -5.21 -1.51 -3.15
C HIS A 45 -4.96 -1.57 -4.66
N ILE A 46 -4.27 -2.62 -5.10
CA ILE A 46 -4.00 -2.89 -6.50
C ILE A 46 -4.59 -4.25 -6.88
N PHE A 47 -5.46 -4.23 -7.89
CA PHE A 47 -6.07 -5.44 -8.40
C PHE A 47 -5.03 -6.26 -9.16
N ARG A 48 -5.05 -7.58 -8.95
CA ARG A 48 -4.30 -8.50 -9.81
C ARG A 48 -5.00 -8.58 -11.16
N LYS A 49 -4.24 -8.95 -12.20
CA LYS A 49 -4.84 -9.35 -13.47
C LYS A 49 -5.88 -10.45 -13.24
N THR A 50 -7.09 -10.22 -13.74
CA THR A 50 -8.21 -11.17 -13.67
C THR A 50 -7.83 -12.45 -14.40
N SER A 51 -8.18 -13.58 -13.80
CA SER A 51 -8.15 -14.88 -14.45
C SER A 51 -9.28 -15.00 -15.46
N MET A 52 -9.13 -15.91 -16.44
CA MET A 52 -10.17 -16.21 -17.44
C MET A 52 -11.52 -16.54 -16.77
N SER A 53 -11.51 -17.20 -15.61
CA SER A 53 -12.72 -17.48 -14.83
C SER A 53 -13.37 -16.24 -14.21
N GLU A 54 -12.58 -15.24 -13.79
CA GLU A 54 -13.11 -13.97 -13.25
C GLU A 54 -13.67 -13.09 -14.37
N GLU A 55 -13.05 -13.11 -15.56
CA GLU A 55 -13.58 -12.43 -16.76
C GLU A 55 -14.94 -13.00 -17.18
N LEU A 56 -15.14 -14.31 -17.05
CA LEU A 56 -16.41 -14.98 -17.35
C LEU A 56 -17.53 -14.66 -16.34
N MET A 57 -17.21 -14.18 -15.13
CA MET A 57 -18.22 -13.74 -14.15
C MET A 57 -18.81 -12.36 -14.49
N GLY A 58 -18.20 -11.62 -15.43
CA GLY A 58 -18.73 -10.37 -15.97
C GLY A 58 -18.50 -9.14 -15.09
N GLU A 59 -19.02 -8.00 -15.56
CA GLU A 59 -18.78 -6.66 -15.00
C GLU A 59 -19.24 -6.52 -13.53
N ASN A 60 -20.31 -7.22 -13.15
CA ASN A 60 -20.86 -7.18 -11.78
C ASN A 60 -19.85 -7.65 -10.72
N PHE A 61 -19.01 -8.63 -11.03
CA PHE A 61 -18.00 -9.14 -10.08
C PHE A 61 -16.91 -8.09 -9.78
N LEU A 62 -16.48 -7.35 -10.81
CA LEU A 62 -15.47 -6.31 -10.65
C LEU A 62 -16.03 -5.11 -9.88
N GLU A 63 -17.30 -4.78 -10.10
CA GLU A 63 -17.99 -3.71 -9.38
C GLU A 63 -18.15 -4.05 -7.89
N GLU A 64 -18.59 -5.27 -7.56
CA GLU A 64 -18.69 -5.75 -6.18
C GLU A 64 -17.33 -5.75 -5.45
N GLU A 65 -16.27 -6.25 -6.09
CA GLU A 65 -14.93 -6.24 -5.50
C GLU A 65 -14.38 -4.80 -5.35
N THR A 66 -14.70 -3.90 -6.28
CA THR A 66 -14.36 -2.48 -6.18
C THR A 66 -15.03 -1.83 -4.97
N GLU A 67 -16.35 -1.99 -4.82
CA GLU A 67 -17.07 -1.45 -3.66
C GLU A 67 -16.54 -2.00 -2.33
N LYS A 68 -16.26 -3.30 -2.29
CA LYS A 68 -15.70 -3.96 -1.12
C LYS A 68 -14.34 -3.38 -0.74
N TRP A 69 -13.47 -3.12 -1.72
CA TRP A 69 -12.17 -2.50 -1.45
C TRP A 69 -12.26 -1.02 -1.11
N GLN A 70 -13.20 -0.28 -1.68
CA GLN A 70 -13.50 1.09 -1.23
C GLN A 70 -13.88 1.12 0.25
N LYS A 71 -14.78 0.24 0.68
CA LYS A 71 -15.16 0.10 2.10
C LYS A 71 -13.98 -0.27 3.00
N GLN A 72 -13.09 -1.15 2.54
CA GLN A 72 -11.88 -1.52 3.30
C GLN A 72 -10.89 -0.37 3.42
N LEU A 73 -10.64 0.38 2.34
CA LEU A 73 -9.76 1.54 2.35
C LEU A 73 -10.32 2.66 3.23
N GLN A 74 -11.63 2.88 3.18
CA GLN A 74 -12.28 3.86 4.05
C GLN A 74 -12.14 3.47 5.52
N LYS A 75 -12.39 2.20 5.87
CA LYS A 75 -12.21 1.70 7.24
C LYS A 75 -10.76 1.86 7.72
N ALA A 76 -9.78 1.61 6.85
CA ALA A 76 -8.37 1.81 7.16
C ALA A 76 -8.06 3.30 7.41
N LYS A 77 -8.61 4.21 6.60
CA LYS A 77 -8.51 5.66 6.82
C LYS A 77 -9.13 6.08 8.15
N ASP A 78 -10.31 5.57 8.48
CA ASP A 78 -11.01 5.86 9.73
C ASP A 78 -10.20 5.39 10.94
N THR A 79 -9.53 4.24 10.82
CA THR A 79 -8.65 3.69 11.87
C THR A 79 -7.48 4.64 12.14
N LEU A 80 -6.74 5.05 11.11
CA LEU A 80 -5.61 5.98 11.25
C LEU A 80 -6.07 7.35 11.79
N THR A 81 -7.24 7.81 11.34
CA THR A 81 -7.86 9.04 11.83
C THR A 81 -8.17 8.95 13.33
N SER A 82 -8.76 7.84 13.78
CA SER A 82 -9.07 7.61 15.20
C SER A 82 -7.82 7.57 16.10
N GLN A 83 -6.65 7.32 15.50
CA GLN A 83 -5.35 7.27 16.17
C GLN A 83 -4.61 8.62 16.13
N GLY A 84 -5.24 9.68 15.59
CA GLY A 84 -4.75 11.05 15.67
C GLY A 84 -4.05 11.57 14.41
N LEU A 85 -4.02 10.79 13.33
CA LEU A 85 -3.57 11.27 12.02
C LEU A 85 -4.65 12.14 11.37
N LEU A 86 -4.21 13.15 10.63
CA LEU A 86 -5.09 14.13 10.01
C LEU A 86 -5.83 13.51 8.79
N PRO A 87 -7.18 13.55 8.72
CA PRO A 87 -7.94 12.96 7.61
C PRO A 87 -7.56 13.49 6.22
N GLU A 88 -7.17 14.75 6.13
CA GLU A 88 -6.71 15.42 4.91
C GLU A 88 -5.32 14.95 4.45
N LYS A 89 -4.56 14.32 5.36
CA LYS A 89 -3.25 13.69 5.13
C LYS A 89 -3.35 12.21 4.79
N ILE A 90 -4.55 11.64 4.74
CA ILE A 90 -4.78 10.23 4.44
C ILE A 90 -5.60 10.12 3.15
N HIS A 91 -4.97 9.57 2.12
CA HIS A 91 -5.55 9.36 0.81
C HIS A 91 -5.86 7.88 0.59
N THR A 92 -6.87 7.59 -0.22
CA THR A 92 -7.21 6.24 -0.65
C THR A 92 -7.01 6.14 -2.16
N LYS A 93 -6.47 5.02 -2.63
CA LYS A 93 -6.22 4.76 -4.06
C LYS A 93 -6.60 3.33 -4.42
N LEU A 94 -7.43 3.19 -5.44
CA LEU A 94 -7.71 1.92 -6.09
C LEU A 94 -7.04 1.90 -7.45
N VAL A 95 -6.28 0.85 -7.71
CA VAL A 95 -5.54 0.68 -8.97
C VAL A 95 -6.12 -0.53 -9.69
N SER A 96 -6.97 -0.26 -10.68
CA SER A 96 -7.59 -1.26 -11.56
C SER A 96 -6.79 -1.50 -12.86
N GLU A 97 -5.76 -0.69 -13.10
CA GLU A 97 -4.82 -0.88 -14.21
C GLU A 97 -4.19 -2.28 -14.17
N GLN A 98 -4.08 -2.92 -15.33
CA GLN A 98 -3.49 -4.24 -15.42
C GLN A 98 -1.97 -4.15 -15.52
N TYR A 99 -1.30 -4.77 -14.56
CA TYR A 99 0.15 -4.91 -14.54
C TYR A 99 0.58 -6.37 -14.79
N PRO A 100 1.79 -6.60 -15.34
CA PRO A 100 2.34 -7.94 -15.48
C PRO A 100 2.39 -8.69 -14.14
N THR A 101 2.74 -7.99 -13.06
CA THR A 101 2.66 -8.49 -11.69
C THR A 101 2.19 -7.38 -10.74
N VAL A 102 1.63 -7.75 -9.59
CA VAL A 102 1.31 -6.81 -8.50
C VAL A 102 2.53 -5.98 -8.09
N ALA A 103 3.73 -6.59 -8.12
CA ALA A 103 4.98 -5.89 -7.82
C ALA A 103 5.27 -4.76 -8.82
N ASP A 104 5.04 -4.98 -10.11
CA ASP A 104 5.25 -3.97 -11.16
C ASP A 104 4.33 -2.76 -10.93
N GLY A 105 3.06 -3.03 -10.62
CA GLY A 105 2.13 -1.95 -10.33
C GLY A 105 2.45 -1.21 -9.04
N ILE A 106 2.88 -1.89 -7.98
CA ILE A 106 3.37 -1.20 -6.78
C ILE A 106 4.57 -0.31 -7.13
N ILE A 107 5.53 -0.77 -7.92
CA ILE A 107 6.72 0.00 -8.31
C ILE A 107 6.33 1.25 -9.10
N GLU A 108 5.46 1.10 -10.10
CA GLU A 108 5.03 2.21 -10.94
C GLU A 108 4.26 3.25 -10.13
N GLN A 109 3.27 2.80 -9.35
CA GLN A 109 2.45 3.68 -8.52
C GLN A 109 3.28 4.37 -7.43
N PHE A 110 4.26 3.66 -6.86
CA PHE A 110 5.21 4.23 -5.90
C PHE A 110 6.03 5.38 -6.53
N LYS A 111 6.56 5.17 -7.72
CA LYS A 111 7.36 6.17 -8.43
C LYS A 111 6.51 7.37 -8.86
N GLN A 112 5.33 7.13 -9.43
CA GLN A 112 4.42 8.18 -9.89
C GLN A 112 3.93 9.08 -8.75
N GLY A 113 3.66 8.52 -7.57
CA GLY A 113 3.23 9.31 -6.41
C GLY A 113 4.37 9.98 -5.64
N GLY A 114 5.63 9.77 -6.04
CA GLY A 114 6.80 10.38 -5.39
C GLY A 114 6.94 9.98 -3.92
N TYR A 115 6.57 8.75 -3.57
CA TYR A 115 6.65 8.27 -2.19
C TYR A 115 8.10 8.02 -1.77
N GLY A 116 8.39 8.21 -0.48
CA GLY A 116 9.69 7.90 0.12
C GLY A 116 9.69 6.59 0.89
N THR A 117 8.51 6.15 1.35
CA THR A 117 8.35 4.95 2.18
C THR A 117 7.25 4.05 1.64
N LEU A 118 7.55 2.76 1.49
CA LEU A 118 6.59 1.72 1.11
C LEU A 118 6.34 0.82 2.32
N VAL A 119 5.07 0.63 2.66
CA VAL A 119 4.62 -0.25 3.74
C VAL A 119 3.76 -1.37 3.15
N LEU A 120 4.09 -2.60 3.49
CA LEU A 120 3.44 -3.79 2.95
C LEU A 120 3.13 -4.77 4.08
N GLY A 121 1.93 -5.33 4.05
CA GLY A 121 1.62 -6.51 4.85
C GLY A 121 2.15 -7.78 4.16
N HIS A 122 3.00 -8.54 4.84
CA HIS A 122 3.63 -9.75 4.32
C HIS A 122 3.20 -10.98 5.12
N LYS A 123 2.34 -11.83 4.56
CA LYS A 123 2.12 -13.18 5.12
C LYS A 123 3.38 -14.01 4.92
N LYS A 124 3.90 -14.63 6.00
CA LYS A 124 4.94 -15.66 5.93
C LYS A 124 4.51 -16.75 4.96
N LYS A 125 5.22 -16.88 3.85
CA LYS A 125 5.12 -18.01 2.93
C LYS A 125 6.07 -19.11 3.39
N SER A 126 5.81 -20.35 3.00
CA SER A 126 6.83 -21.39 3.12
C SER A 126 8.00 -21.12 2.16
N ARG A 127 9.21 -21.55 2.51
CA ARG A 127 10.44 -21.33 1.72
C ARG A 127 10.32 -21.82 0.26
N ALA A 128 9.50 -22.84 0.03
CA ALA A 128 9.21 -23.37 -1.30
C ALA A 128 8.32 -22.43 -2.14
N GLU A 129 7.36 -21.75 -1.54
CA GLU A 129 6.48 -20.79 -2.22
C GLU A 129 7.19 -19.48 -2.58
N GLU A 130 8.20 -19.07 -1.80
CA GLU A 130 9.05 -17.92 -2.11
C GLU A 130 9.97 -18.20 -3.31
N PHE A 131 10.50 -19.42 -3.40
CA PHE A 131 11.43 -19.82 -4.46
C PHE A 131 10.75 -19.91 -5.84
N VAL A 132 9.50 -20.39 -5.90
CA VAL A 132 8.79 -20.65 -7.17
C VAL A 132 8.21 -19.38 -7.81
N LYS A 133 7.73 -18.41 -7.01
CA LYS A 133 7.05 -17.20 -7.53
C LYS A 133 7.98 -15.99 -7.68
N GLY A 134 9.22 -16.09 -7.20
CA GLY A 134 10.08 -14.94 -6.97
C GLY A 134 9.60 -14.16 -5.74
N ASP A 135 10.55 -13.70 -4.93
CA ASP A 135 10.25 -12.89 -3.76
C ASP A 135 9.87 -11.46 -4.23
N ILE A 136 8.60 -11.09 -4.03
CA ILE A 136 8.08 -9.75 -4.31
C ILE A 136 8.90 -8.69 -3.58
N SER A 137 9.34 -8.97 -2.35
CA SER A 137 10.15 -8.08 -1.53
C SER A 137 11.49 -7.82 -2.20
N MET A 138 12.14 -8.85 -2.73
CA MET A 138 13.39 -8.72 -3.48
C MET A 138 13.23 -7.91 -4.76
N LYS A 139 12.12 -8.06 -5.47
CA LYS A 139 11.84 -7.24 -6.66
C LYS A 139 11.67 -5.76 -6.27
N LEU A 140 10.90 -5.48 -5.22
CA LEU A 140 10.68 -4.12 -4.72
C LEU A 140 11.99 -3.47 -4.25
N LEU A 141 12.80 -4.19 -3.45
CA LEU A 141 14.09 -3.71 -2.96
C LEU A 141 15.08 -3.37 -4.08
N ARG A 142 15.08 -4.14 -5.18
CA ARG A 142 15.95 -3.84 -6.33
C ARG A 142 15.45 -2.70 -7.22
N SER A 143 14.16 -2.39 -7.18
CA SER A 143 13.54 -1.45 -8.14
C SER A 143 13.22 -0.07 -7.55
N LEU A 144 13.19 0.04 -6.22
CA LEU A 144 12.87 1.27 -5.49
C LEU A 144 14.13 1.86 -4.84
N GLU A 145 14.94 2.54 -5.65
CA GLU A 145 16.14 3.22 -5.17
C GLU A 145 15.78 4.39 -4.23
N GLY A 146 16.50 4.49 -3.11
CA GLY A 146 16.28 5.56 -2.11
C GLY A 146 15.00 5.42 -1.29
N ALA A 147 14.23 4.34 -1.47
CA ALA A 147 13.01 4.09 -0.72
C ALA A 147 13.29 3.35 0.60
N ALA A 148 12.57 3.74 1.66
CA ALA A 148 12.41 2.91 2.84
C ALA A 148 11.33 1.86 2.56
N ILE A 149 11.61 0.58 2.83
CA ILE A 149 10.62 -0.51 2.69
C ILE A 149 10.39 -1.14 4.06
N LEU A 150 9.14 -1.11 4.50
CA LEU A 150 8.67 -1.71 5.73
C LEU A 150 7.74 -2.89 5.39
N SER A 151 8.20 -4.09 5.72
CA SER A 151 7.43 -5.32 5.57
C SER A 151 6.99 -5.81 6.95
N ILE A 152 5.69 -5.95 7.16
CA ILE A 152 5.10 -6.34 8.46
C ILE A 152 4.55 -7.76 8.35
N THR A 153 5.02 -8.64 9.25
CA THR A 153 4.77 -10.09 9.23
C THR A 153 4.09 -10.61 10.48
#